data_AF-X1JCU4-F1
#
_entry.id   AF-X1JCU4-F1
#
_cell.length_a   1.000
_cell.length_b   1.000
_cell.length_c   1.000
_cell.angle_alpha   90.00
_cell.angle_beta   90.00
_cell.angle_gamma   90.00
#
_symmetry.space_group_name_H-M   'P 1'
#
loop_
_entity.id
_entity.type
_entity.pdbx_description
1 polymer ?
#
loop_
_entity_poly.entity_id
_entity_poly.type
_entity_poly.pdbx_seq_one_letter_code
_entity_poly.pdbx_strand_id
1 'polypeptide(L)'
;AKRLGKEIVSRRKSEKIETTTQLRRIVEGICGWRPQRGKIHPAAKVFQALRIEINQELKSLSGFLERITQIIPKKAHITAISFHSLEDRIIKHTFAHLAATYNSHPFLKILTKKPIIPSQEEIAINFRSRSAKLRAAERI
;
A
#
# COMPACT_ATOMS: atom_id res chain seq x y z
N ALA A 1 -17.58 4.89 1.38
CA ALA A 1 -17.32 3.51 1.85
C ALA A 1 -18.58 2.83 2.40
N LYS A 2 -19.20 3.32 3.48
CA LYS A 2 -20.39 2.69 4.10
C LYS A 2 -21.55 2.44 3.14
N ARG A 3 -21.94 3.43 2.32
CA ARG A 3 -22.98 3.27 1.28
C ARG A 3 -22.63 2.15 0.29
N LEU A 4 -21.42 2.19 -0.27
CA LEU A 4 -20.94 1.19 -1.23
C LEU A 4 -20.99 -0.23 -0.66
N GLY A 5 -20.56 -0.42 0.60
CA GLY A 5 -20.64 -1.71 1.28
C GLY A 5 -22.07 -2.20 1.45
N LYS A 6 -22.99 -1.34 1.89
CA LYS A 6 -24.42 -1.68 2.03
C LYS A 6 -25.04 -2.11 0.69
N GLU A 7 -24.77 -1.36 -0.37
CA GLU A 7 -25.29 -1.62 -1.71
C GLU A 7 -24.75 -2.93 -2.31
N ILE A 8 -23.46 -3.23 -2.11
CA ILE A 8 -22.86 -4.50 -2.54
C ILE A 8 -23.52 -5.67 -1.78
N VAL A 9 -23.71 -5.54 -0.46
CA VAL A 9 -24.39 -6.56 0.34
C VAL A 9 -25.84 -6.76 -0.11
N SER A 10 -26.55 -5.68 -0.42
CA SER A 10 -27.92 -5.74 -0.93
C SER A 10 -27.99 -6.52 -2.24
N ARG A 11 -27.15 -6.18 -3.23
CA ARG A 11 -27.12 -6.89 -4.52
C ARG A 11 -26.74 -8.36 -4.39
N ARG A 12 -25.82 -8.69 -3.48
CA ARG A 12 -25.41 -10.08 -3.22
C ARG A 12 -26.55 -10.97 -2.73
N LYS A 13 -27.62 -10.39 -2.15
CA LYS A 13 -28.82 -11.15 -1.74
C LYS A 13 -29.66 -11.62 -2.93
N SER A 14 -29.63 -10.88 -4.04
CA SER A 14 -30.39 -11.20 -5.24
C SER A 14 -29.61 -12.07 -6.21
N GLU A 15 -28.30 -11.83 -6.35
CA GLU A 15 -27.43 -12.55 -7.28
C GLU A 15 -26.02 -12.68 -6.69
N LYS A 16 -25.40 -13.86 -6.84
CA LYS A 16 -24.01 -14.07 -6.41
C LYS A 16 -23.07 -13.22 -7.28
N ILE A 17 -22.03 -12.67 -6.64
CA ILE A 17 -20.95 -11.95 -7.33
C ILE A 17 -19.78 -12.93 -7.48
N GLU A 18 -19.58 -13.44 -8.69
CA GLU A 18 -18.63 -14.53 -8.96
C GLU A 18 -17.41 -14.06 -9.76
N THR A 19 -17.55 -12.96 -10.51
CA THR A 19 -16.49 -12.43 -11.37
C THR A 19 -16.07 -11.02 -10.98
N THR A 20 -14.82 -10.69 -11.30
CA THR A 20 -14.28 -9.33 -11.16
C THR A 20 -15.06 -8.33 -12.02
N THR A 21 -15.51 -8.72 -13.22
CA THR A 21 -16.32 -7.86 -14.10
C THR A 21 -17.69 -7.54 -13.50
N GLN A 22 -18.36 -8.50 -12.85
CA GLN A 22 -19.62 -8.22 -12.12
C GLN A 22 -19.41 -7.21 -10.99
N LEU A 23 -18.40 -7.43 -10.13
CA LEU A 23 -18.11 -6.49 -9.04
C LEU A 23 -17.77 -5.09 -9.57
N ARG A 24 -16.97 -5.01 -10.65
CA ARG A 24 -16.63 -3.75 -11.32
C ARG A 24 -17.89 -3.00 -11.75
N ARG A 25 -18.81 -3.65 -12.47
CA ARG A 25 -20.05 -3.05 -12.98
C ARG A 25 -20.96 -2.57 -11.83
N ILE A 26 -21.06 -3.35 -10.76
CA ILE A 26 -21.80 -2.96 -9.56
C ILE A 26 -21.23 -1.67 -8.96
N VAL A 27 -19.91 -1.59 -8.80
CA VAL A 27 -19.24 -0.41 -8.26
C VAL A 27 -19.43 0.80 -9.18
N GLU A 28 -19.29 0.63 -10.50
CA GLU A 28 -19.55 1.68 -11.48
C GLU A 28 -20.98 2.22 -11.37
N GLY A 29 -21.97 1.33 -11.30
CA GLY A 29 -23.38 1.69 -11.16
C GLY A 29 -23.70 2.42 -9.86
N ILE A 30 -23.15 1.96 -8.72
CA ILE A 30 -23.37 2.62 -7.42
C ILE A 30 -22.71 4.00 -7.38
N CYS A 31 -21.53 4.14 -7.98
CA CYS A 31 -20.78 5.39 -7.98
C CYS A 31 -21.20 6.35 -9.11
N GLY A 32 -22.06 5.94 -10.04
CA GLY A 32 -22.39 6.72 -11.24
C GLY A 32 -21.14 7.04 -12.06
N TRP A 33 -20.20 6.08 -12.16
CA TRP A 33 -18.88 6.34 -12.70
C TRP A 33 -18.92 6.69 -14.19
N ARG A 34 -18.19 7.74 -14.57
CA ARG A 34 -17.85 8.09 -15.95
C ARG A 34 -16.34 8.32 -16.05
N PRO A 35 -15.67 7.86 -17.12
CA PRO A 35 -14.24 8.10 -17.31
C PRO A 35 -13.92 9.60 -17.26
N GLN A 36 -12.93 9.97 -16.45
CA GLN A 36 -12.47 11.35 -16.29
C GLN A 36 -10.95 11.38 -16.22
N ARG A 37 -10.33 12.34 -16.91
CA ARG A 37 -8.88 12.51 -16.91
C ARG A 37 -8.38 12.74 -15.48
N GLY A 38 -7.36 11.98 -15.08
CA GLY A 38 -6.75 12.08 -13.75
C GLY A 38 -7.51 11.41 -12.60
N LYS A 39 -8.71 10.87 -12.81
CA LYS A 39 -9.43 10.14 -11.75
C LYS A 39 -9.20 8.63 -11.83
N ILE A 40 -8.86 8.06 -10.68
CA ILE A 40 -8.74 6.61 -10.51
C ILE A 40 -10.14 6.00 -10.54
N HIS A 41 -10.27 4.90 -11.28
CA HIS A 41 -11.48 4.09 -11.34
C HIS A 41 -11.93 3.66 -9.94
N PRO A 42 -13.20 3.86 -9.53
CA PRO A 42 -13.65 3.56 -8.18
C PRO A 42 -13.50 2.08 -7.84
N ALA A 43 -13.78 1.18 -8.79
CA ALA A 43 -13.55 -0.25 -8.62
C ALA A 43 -12.08 -0.59 -8.28
N ALA A 44 -11.08 0.15 -8.79
CA ALA A 44 -9.68 -0.11 -8.44
C ALA A 44 -9.40 0.05 -6.95
N LYS A 45 -10.06 1.02 -6.28
CA LYS A 45 -9.97 1.18 -4.81
C LYS A 45 -10.67 0.05 -4.07
N VAL A 46 -11.78 -0.46 -4.60
CA VAL A 46 -12.50 -1.60 -4.01
C VAL A 46 -11.67 -2.87 -4.12
N PHE A 47 -11.12 -3.15 -5.30
CA PHE A 47 -10.22 -4.29 -5.50
C PHE A 47 -8.98 -4.20 -4.62
N GLN A 48 -8.39 -3.00 -4.49
CA GLN A 48 -7.29 -2.79 -3.56
C GLN A 48 -7.68 -3.10 -2.11
N ALA A 49 -8.84 -2.61 -1.65
CA ALA A 49 -9.29 -2.86 -0.28
C ALA A 49 -9.54 -4.36 -0.03
N LEU A 50 -10.17 -5.06 -0.98
CA LEU A 50 -10.38 -6.50 -0.88
C LEU A 50 -9.06 -7.27 -0.89
N ARG A 51 -8.10 -6.88 -1.75
CA ARG A 51 -6.77 -7.51 -1.81
C ARG A 51 -6.03 -7.37 -0.48
N ILE A 52 -6.02 -6.16 0.08
CA ILE A 52 -5.41 -5.86 1.38
C ILE A 52 -6.04 -6.72 2.48
N GLU A 53 -7.38 -6.80 2.53
CA GLU A 53 -8.09 -7.54 3.57
C GLU A 53 -7.90 -9.05 3.42
N ILE A 54 -8.08 -9.60 2.22
CA ILE A 54 -7.98 -11.05 1.98
C ILE A 54 -6.56 -11.55 2.30
N ASN A 55 -5.54 -10.82 1.86
CA ASN A 55 -4.14 -11.21 2.08
C ASN A 55 -3.58 -10.70 3.41
N GLN A 56 -4.36 -9.96 4.20
CA GLN A 56 -3.93 -9.31 5.45
C GLN A 56 -2.63 -8.49 5.28
N GLU A 57 -2.45 -7.84 4.11
CA GLU A 57 -1.18 -7.27 3.63
C GLU A 57 -0.55 -6.28 4.63
N LEU A 58 -1.38 -5.53 5.36
CA LEU A 58 -0.92 -4.50 6.28
C LEU A 58 -0.66 -5.01 7.70
N LYS A 59 -1.32 -6.08 8.13
CA LYS A 59 -1.35 -6.51 9.53
C LYS A 59 0.02 -6.99 10.01
N SER A 60 0.78 -7.62 9.13
CA SER A 60 2.10 -8.18 9.44
C SER A 60 3.27 -7.25 9.08
N LEU A 61 3.03 -6.17 8.33
CA LEU A 61 4.10 -5.37 7.73
C LEU A 61 5.00 -4.69 8.77
N SER A 62 4.43 -4.02 9.78
CA SER A 62 5.24 -3.35 10.82
C SER A 62 6.05 -4.34 11.64
N GLY A 63 5.42 -5.43 12.10
CA GLY A 63 6.09 -6.47 12.87
C GLY A 63 7.16 -7.22 12.08
N PHE A 64 6.98 -7.39 10.77
CA PHE A 64 8.01 -7.92 9.88
C PHE A 64 9.22 -6.98 9.80
N LEU A 65 8.99 -5.68 9.58
CA LEU A 65 10.04 -4.67 9.51
C LEU A 65 10.81 -4.55 10.83
N GLU A 66 10.13 -4.57 11.97
CA GLU A 66 10.78 -4.55 13.28
C GLU A 66 11.68 -5.78 13.48
N ARG A 67 11.15 -6.99 13.25
CA ARG A 67 11.91 -8.23 13.43
C ARG A 67 13.13 -8.30 12.51
N ILE A 68 12.97 -8.00 11.22
CA ILE A 68 14.09 -8.09 10.28
C ILE A 68 15.20 -7.10 10.65
N THR A 69 14.85 -5.89 11.12
CA THR A 69 15.84 -4.89 11.55
C THR A 69 16.62 -5.30 12.80
N GLN A 70 16.07 -6.15 13.64
CA GLN A 70 16.79 -6.71 14.80
C GLN A 70 17.76 -7.83 14.40
N ILE A 71 17.52 -8.51 13.27
CA ILE A 71 18.29 -9.68 12.83
C ILE A 71 19.45 -9.30 11.90
N ILE A 72 19.27 -8.27 11.08
CA ILE A 72 20.30 -7.86 10.11
C ILE A 72 21.57 -7.31 10.80
N PRO A 73 22.76 -7.57 10.23
CA PRO A 73 24.02 -7.08 10.80
C PRO A 73 24.09 -5.56 10.74
N LYS A 74 24.94 -4.97 11.61
CA LYS A 74 25.27 -3.55 11.55
C LYS A 74 25.82 -3.18 10.16
N LYS A 75 25.56 -1.96 9.73
CA LYS A 75 25.85 -1.40 8.40
C LYS A 75 25.07 -2.03 7.24
N ALA A 76 24.15 -2.96 7.50
CA ALA A 76 23.27 -3.49 6.46
C ALA A 76 22.23 -2.44 6.04
N HIS A 77 21.92 -2.41 4.74
CA HIS A 77 20.86 -1.58 4.19
C HIS A 77 19.55 -2.37 4.12
N ILE A 78 18.48 -1.77 4.63
CA ILE A 78 17.11 -2.24 4.43
C ILE A 78 16.39 -1.30 3.48
N THR A 79 15.78 -1.88 2.44
CA THR A 79 15.00 -1.14 1.44
C THR A 79 13.61 -1.74 1.33
N ALA A 80 12.58 -0.90 1.32
CA ALA A 80 11.20 -1.31 1.13
C ALA A 80 10.58 -0.50 -0.01
N ILE A 81 9.91 -1.19 -0.94
CA ILE A 81 9.15 -0.60 -2.04
C ILE A 81 7.68 -0.83 -1.76
N SER A 82 6.90 0.24 -1.72
CA SER A 82 5.45 0.20 -1.54
C SER A 82 4.74 0.73 -2.77
N PHE A 83 3.52 0.24 -3.04
CA PHE A 83 2.74 0.64 -4.21
C PHE A 83 1.50 1.44 -3.85
N HIS A 84 1.23 1.62 -2.54
CA HIS A 84 0.15 2.46 -2.08
C HIS A 84 0.44 3.18 -0.76
N SER A 85 -0.36 4.20 -0.49
CA SER A 85 -0.15 5.12 0.64
C SER A 85 -0.27 4.46 2.01
N LEU A 86 -1.05 3.39 2.16
CA LEU A 86 -1.15 2.66 3.43
C LEU A 86 0.16 1.93 3.79
N GLU A 87 0.74 1.17 2.86
CA GLU A 87 2.06 0.53 3.02
C GLU A 87 3.15 1.57 3.29
N ASP A 88 3.25 2.59 2.44
CA ASP A 88 4.25 3.67 2.57
C ASP A 88 4.18 4.34 3.94
N ARG A 89 2.96 4.56 4.44
CA ARG A 89 2.74 5.12 5.77
C ARG A 89 3.30 4.20 6.85
N ILE A 90 2.97 2.91 6.82
CA ILE A 90 3.47 1.93 7.80
C ILE A 90 4.99 1.88 7.77
N ILE A 91 5.60 1.72 6.59
CA ILE A 91 7.07 1.70 6.43
C ILE A 91 7.70 2.97 7.01
N LYS A 92 7.16 4.14 6.64
CA LYS A 92 7.67 5.44 7.13
C LYS A 92 7.62 5.51 8.66
N HIS A 93 6.49 5.14 9.28
CA HIS A 93 6.34 5.22 10.73
C HIS A 93 7.21 4.18 11.45
N THR A 94 7.32 2.96 10.95
CA THR A 94 8.19 1.94 11.53
C THR A 94 9.66 2.33 11.43
N PHE A 95 10.13 2.81 10.27
CA PHE A 95 11.50 3.31 10.13
C PHE A 95 11.76 4.52 11.03
N ALA A 96 10.81 5.45 11.13
CA ALA A 96 10.93 6.58 12.04
C ALA A 96 10.99 6.13 13.50
N HIS A 97 10.16 5.17 13.93
CA HIS A 97 10.17 4.63 15.28
C HIS A 97 11.52 3.96 15.63
N LEU A 98 12.05 3.12 14.74
CA LEU A 98 13.34 2.42 14.91
C LEU A 98 14.55 3.36 14.82
N ALA A 99 14.41 4.50 14.14
CA ALA A 99 15.43 5.55 14.12
C ALA A 99 15.31 6.51 15.31
N ALA A 100 14.11 6.67 15.86
CA ALA A 100 13.82 7.65 16.90
C ALA A 100 14.04 7.12 18.32
N THR A 101 14.35 5.83 18.53
CA THR A 101 14.51 5.17 19.84
C THR A 101 15.11 6.13 20.88
N TYR A 102 14.20 6.80 21.58
CA TYR A 102 14.44 7.89 22.52
C TYR A 102 14.64 7.19 23.85
N ASN A 103 15.80 7.39 24.48
CA ASN A 103 16.38 6.63 25.61
C ASN A 103 17.03 5.28 25.25
N SER A 104 18.25 5.36 24.68
CA SER A 104 19.31 4.32 24.73
C SER A 104 19.47 3.39 23.51
N HIS A 105 19.69 3.99 22.33
CA HIS A 105 20.35 3.47 21.10
C HIS A 105 19.43 3.27 19.88
N PRO A 106 19.56 4.10 18.83
CA PRO A 106 18.79 3.94 17.60
C PRO A 106 19.22 2.68 16.84
N PHE A 107 18.25 1.95 16.29
CA PHE A 107 18.52 0.75 15.50
C PHE A 107 18.81 1.10 14.04
N LEU A 108 18.16 2.15 13.52
CA LEU A 108 18.25 2.55 12.12
C LEU A 108 18.70 4.01 11.94
N LYS A 109 19.45 4.24 10.87
CA LYS A 109 19.70 5.55 10.27
C LYS A 109 18.89 5.66 8.98
N ILE A 110 17.96 6.62 8.92
CA ILE A 110 17.14 6.84 7.72
C ILE A 110 18.01 7.41 6.59
N LEU A 111 18.02 6.76 5.43
CA LEU A 111 18.73 7.21 4.23
C LEU A 111 17.84 8.08 3.33
N THR A 112 16.55 7.77 3.26
CA THR A 112 15.58 8.48 2.40
C THR A 112 14.54 9.23 3.22
N LYS A 113 14.72 10.55 3.44
CA LYS A 113 13.73 11.39 4.13
C LYS A 113 12.40 11.44 3.39
N LYS A 114 12.47 11.62 2.06
CA LYS A 114 11.34 11.49 1.13
C LYS A 114 11.46 10.17 0.38
N PRO A 115 10.35 9.50 0.01
CA PRO A 115 10.43 8.28 -0.78
C PRO A 115 11.02 8.59 -2.15
N ILE A 116 11.85 7.69 -2.67
CA ILE A 116 12.29 7.74 -4.06
C ILE A 116 11.15 7.20 -4.92
N ILE A 117 10.82 7.94 -5.99
CA ILE A 117 9.74 7.64 -6.92
C ILE A 117 10.33 7.32 -8.30
N PRO A 118 9.63 6.51 -9.12
CA PRO A 118 10.10 6.19 -10.48
C PRO A 118 10.22 7.44 -11.36
N SER A 119 11.13 7.38 -12.34
CA SER A 119 11.24 8.41 -13.37
C SER A 119 10.14 8.27 -14.43
N GLN A 120 9.99 9.28 -15.31
CA GLN A 120 9.03 9.18 -16.42
C GLN A 120 9.44 8.09 -17.42
N GLU A 121 10.74 7.89 -17.66
CA GLU A 121 11.22 6.81 -18.52
C GLU A 121 10.89 5.45 -17.91
N GLU A 122 11.07 5.27 -16.60
CA GLU A 122 10.73 4.03 -15.91
C GLU A 122 9.22 3.74 -16.00
N ILE A 123 8.37 4.75 -15.83
CA ILE A 123 6.91 4.58 -15.94
C ILE A 123 6.50 4.23 -17.38
N ALA A 124 7.17 4.80 -18.38
CA ALA A 124 6.90 4.51 -19.78
C ALA A 124 7.22 3.06 -20.14
N ILE A 125 8.32 2.51 -19.60
CA ILE A 125 8.75 1.12 -19.82
C ILE A 125 7.97 0.14 -18.92
N ASN A 126 7.66 0.55 -17.70
CA ASN A 126 6.97 -0.26 -16.69
C ASN A 126 5.87 0.55 -15.98
N PHE A 127 4.68 0.58 -16.57
CA PHE A 127 3.55 1.34 -15.99
C PHE A 127 3.16 0.89 -14.57
N ARG A 128 3.49 -0.34 -14.16
CA ARG A 128 3.21 -0.81 -12.79
C ARG A 128 4.06 -0.10 -11.75
N SER A 129 5.21 0.48 -12.14
CA SER A 129 6.08 1.24 -11.23
C SER A 129 5.49 2.58 -10.83
N ARG A 130 4.52 3.16 -11.57
CA ARG A 130 4.00 4.53 -11.37
C ARG A 130 3.61 4.93 -9.94
N SER A 131 3.28 3.97 -9.09
CA SER A 131 2.89 4.20 -7.69
C SER A 131 3.95 3.77 -6.68
N ALA A 132 5.09 3.25 -7.16
CA ALA A 132 6.19 2.76 -6.35
C ALA A 132 6.81 3.89 -5.54
N LYS A 133 7.08 3.59 -4.27
CA LYS A 133 7.76 4.45 -3.33
C LYS A 133 8.79 3.63 -2.60
N LEU A 134 10.06 3.93 -2.85
CA LEU A 134 11.18 3.29 -2.19
C LEU A 134 11.58 4.09 -0.96
N ARG A 135 11.75 3.39 0.17
CA ARG A 135 12.38 3.92 1.37
C ARG A 135 13.55 3.04 1.79
N ALA A 136 14.65 3.66 2.19
CA ALA A 136 15.85 2.98 2.64
C ALA A 136 16.32 3.49 4.01
N ALA A 137 16.90 2.58 4.79
CA ALA A 137 17.56 2.84 6.06
C ALA A 137 18.79 1.92 6.23
N GLU A 138 19.70 2.30 7.11
CA GLU A 138 20.91 1.54 7.45
C GLU A 138 20.83 1.08 8.91
N ARG A 139 21.24 -0.15 9.21
CA ARG A 139 21.37 -0.66 10.59
C ARG A 139 22.61 -0.09 11.27
N ILE A 140 22.47 0.48 12.48
CA ILE A 140 23.58 1.09 13.25
C ILE A 140 24.26 0.12 14.23
#